data_AF-A0A430RI23-F1
#
_entry.id   AF-A0A430RI23-F1
#
_cell.length_a   1.000
_cell.length_b   1.000
_cell.length_c   1.000
_cell.angle_alpha   90.00
_cell.angle_beta   90.00
_cell.angle_gamma   90.00
#
_symmetry.space_group_name_H-M   'P 1'
#
loop_
_entity.id
_entity.type
_entity.pdbx_description
1 polymer ?
#
loop_
_entity_poly.entity_id
_entity_poly.type
_entity_poly.pdbx_seq_one_letter_code
_entity_poly.pdbx_strand_id
1 'polypeptide(L)'
;GFLGGGSLGKDLTDAAKRLGGEAGLRAVLQNPAFLVMREVYKDKPLTEEEAAALAAFLVQVSQEAPRPASLYLGRFLVAGLVLLGLLLLYQAILWQLRPKSLAERIRSQLRR
;
A
#
# COMPACT_ATOMS: atom_id res chain seq x y z
N GLY A 1 -0.05 -10.33 -12.20
CA GLY A 1 1.13 -9.44 -12.22
C GLY A 1 1.95 -9.76 -13.45
N PHE A 2 2.49 -8.73 -14.11
CA PHE A 2 3.07 -8.80 -15.46
C PHE A 2 4.20 -9.85 -15.67
N LEU A 3 4.76 -10.45 -14.62
CA LEU A 3 5.72 -11.57 -14.71
C LEU A 3 5.27 -12.77 -13.86
N GLY A 4 4.17 -13.39 -14.28
CA GLY A 4 4.02 -14.84 -14.55
C GLY A 4 4.35 -15.94 -13.53
N GLY A 5 4.99 -15.69 -12.39
CA GLY A 5 5.37 -16.76 -11.45
C GLY A 5 4.67 -16.71 -10.09
N GLY A 6 4.58 -15.51 -9.49
CA GLY A 6 4.17 -15.33 -8.09
C GLY A 6 2.80 -14.70 -7.87
N SER A 7 2.04 -14.42 -8.94
CA SER A 7 0.74 -13.71 -8.83
C SER A 7 -0.48 -14.59 -9.11
N LEU A 8 -0.34 -15.92 -9.09
CA LEU A 8 -1.41 -16.83 -9.51
C LEU A 8 -2.40 -17.16 -8.38
N GLY A 9 -1.98 -17.00 -7.12
CA GLY A 9 -2.88 -17.12 -5.97
C GLY A 9 -3.89 -15.98 -5.97
N LYS A 10 -5.18 -16.31 -5.90
CA LYS A 10 -6.21 -15.30 -5.62
C LYS A 10 -5.95 -14.73 -4.24
N ASP A 11 -6.19 -13.42 -4.09
CA ASP A 11 -6.24 -12.79 -2.78
C ASP A 11 -7.30 -13.50 -1.90
N LEU A 12 -6.84 -13.95 -0.73
CA LEU A 12 -7.64 -14.68 0.24
C LEU A 12 -8.33 -13.77 1.26
N THR A 13 -8.08 -12.45 1.23
CA THR A 13 -8.70 -11.47 2.13
C THR A 13 -10.22 -11.58 2.14
N ASP A 14 -10.84 -11.74 0.98
CA ASP A 14 -12.29 -11.95 0.85
C ASP A 14 -12.69 -13.42 0.65
N ALA A 15 -11.79 -14.38 0.90
CA ALA A 15 -12.11 -15.80 0.72
C ALA A 15 -13.28 -16.25 1.61
N ALA A 16 -13.36 -15.73 2.84
CA ALA A 16 -14.48 -15.98 3.76
C ALA A 16 -15.83 -15.58 3.16
N LYS A 17 -15.92 -14.43 2.48
CA LYS A 17 -17.16 -13.99 1.83
C LYS A 17 -17.52 -14.89 0.64
N ARG A 18 -16.51 -15.36 -0.09
CA ARG A 18 -16.69 -16.19 -1.31
C ARG A 18 -17.06 -17.64 -1.01
N LEU A 19 -16.56 -18.18 0.09
CA LEU A 19 -16.66 -19.60 0.43
C LEU A 19 -17.74 -19.90 1.48
N GLY A 20 -18.62 -18.96 1.80
CA GLY A 20 -19.74 -19.18 2.72
C GLY A 20 -19.40 -19.01 4.21
N GLY A 21 -18.47 -18.11 4.53
CA GLY A 21 -18.07 -17.79 5.90
C GLY A 21 -17.17 -18.85 6.52
N GLU A 22 -17.14 -18.89 7.86
CA GLU A 22 -16.28 -19.79 8.61
C GLU A 22 -16.58 -21.27 8.33
N ALA A 23 -17.86 -21.64 8.33
CA ALA A 23 -18.29 -23.03 8.16
C ALA A 23 -17.90 -23.60 6.78
N GLY A 24 -18.09 -22.81 5.72
CA GLY A 24 -17.70 -23.21 4.38
C GLY A 24 -16.19 -23.27 4.20
N LEU A 25 -15.42 -22.37 4.86
CA LEU A 25 -13.96 -22.47 4.88
C LEU A 25 -13.46 -23.71 5.61
N ARG A 26 -14.03 -24.05 6.76
CA ARG A 26 -13.66 -25.27 7.50
C ARG A 26 -13.89 -26.51 6.65
N ALA A 27 -15.04 -26.58 5.98
CA ALA A 27 -15.36 -27.69 5.08
C ALA A 27 -14.37 -27.81 3.92
N VAL A 28 -13.97 -26.69 3.32
CA VAL A 28 -12.98 -26.65 2.23
C VAL A 28 -11.57 -26.99 2.71
N LEU A 29 -11.19 -26.63 3.94
CA LEU A 29 -9.88 -26.95 4.50
C LEU A 29 -9.77 -28.42 4.90
N GLN A 30 -10.84 -29.00 5.45
CA GLN A 30 -10.90 -30.41 5.83
C GLN A 30 -11.05 -31.34 4.62
N ASN A 31 -11.83 -30.91 3.62
CA ASN A 31 -12.01 -31.66 2.38
C ASN A 31 -11.80 -30.74 1.16
N PRO A 32 -10.53 -30.50 0.78
CA PRO A 32 -10.22 -29.58 -0.31
C PRO A 32 -10.77 -30.08 -1.64
N ALA A 33 -11.75 -29.34 -2.18
CA ALA A 33 -12.26 -29.52 -3.54
C ALA A 33 -11.23 -29.12 -4.62
N PHE A 34 -10.12 -28.50 -4.22
CA PHE A 34 -9.05 -28.05 -5.11
C PHE A 34 -7.97 -29.11 -5.27
N LEU A 35 -7.74 -29.57 -6.51
CA LEU A 35 -6.76 -30.61 -6.84
C LEU A 35 -5.35 -30.29 -6.33
N VAL A 36 -4.93 -29.03 -6.42
CA VAL A 36 -3.60 -28.58 -5.97
C VAL A 36 -3.48 -28.68 -4.44
N MET A 37 -4.50 -28.24 -3.67
CA MET A 37 -4.47 -28.37 -2.21
C MET A 37 -4.43 -29.84 -1.79
N ARG A 38 -5.20 -30.71 -2.44
CA ARG A 38 -5.19 -32.15 -2.13
C ARG A 38 -3.81 -32.77 -2.29
N GLU A 39 -3.10 -32.43 -3.37
CA GLU A 39 -1.78 -32.98 -3.61
C GLU A 39 -0.75 -32.43 -2.60
N VAL A 40 -0.83 -31.13 -2.28
CA VAL A 40 0.09 -30.47 -1.33
C VAL A 40 -0.09 -30.99 0.10
N TYR A 41 -1.33 -31.23 0.54
CA TYR A 41 -1.64 -31.70 1.90
C TYR A 41 -1.78 -33.22 2.01
N LYS A 42 -1.42 -33.97 0.98
CA LYS A 42 -1.56 -35.44 0.94
C LYS A 42 -0.80 -36.14 2.06
N ASP A 43 0.44 -35.73 2.29
CA ASP A 43 1.32 -36.36 3.29
C ASP A 43 1.08 -35.82 4.70
N LYS A 44 0.46 -34.63 4.80
CA LYS A 44 0.16 -33.94 6.06
C LYS A 44 -1.22 -33.26 5.95
N PRO A 45 -2.31 -34.01 6.18
CA PRO A 45 -3.65 -33.44 6.17
C PRO A 45 -3.79 -32.46 7.33
N LEU A 46 -4.59 -31.41 7.12
CA LEU A 46 -4.90 -30.47 8.20
C LEU A 46 -5.74 -31.17 9.27
N THR A 47 -5.38 -30.95 10.52
CA THR A 47 -6.22 -31.34 11.66
C THR A 47 -7.45 -30.45 11.77
N GLU A 48 -8.47 -30.90 12.51
CA GLU A 48 -9.68 -30.11 12.71
C GLU A 48 -9.40 -28.78 13.42
N GLU A 49 -8.44 -28.77 14.35
CA GLU A 49 -8.02 -27.60 15.10
C GLU A 49 -7.32 -26.58 14.20
N GLU A 50 -6.42 -27.03 13.33
CA GLU A 50 -5.74 -26.16 12.35
C GLU A 50 -6.73 -25.57 11.34
N ALA A 51 -7.65 -26.39 10.83
CA ALA A 51 -8.69 -25.92 9.90
C ALA A 51 -9.61 -24.88 10.56
N ALA A 52 -9.95 -25.07 11.83
CA ALA A 52 -10.73 -24.12 12.61
C ALA A 52 -9.99 -22.78 12.80
N ALA A 53 -8.72 -22.85 13.23
CA ALA A 53 -7.90 -21.67 13.46
C ALA A 53 -7.68 -20.86 12.18
N LEU A 54 -7.40 -21.53 11.06
CA LEU A 54 -7.24 -20.88 9.76
C LEU A 54 -8.55 -20.25 9.25
N ALA A 55 -9.68 -20.93 9.43
CA ALA A 55 -10.99 -20.39 9.05
C ALA A 55 -11.32 -19.13 9.86
N ALA A 56 -11.10 -19.16 11.19
CA ALA A 56 -11.30 -18.02 12.06
C ALA A 56 -10.42 -16.83 11.67
N PHE A 57 -9.13 -17.08 11.39
CA PHE A 57 -8.20 -16.06 10.92
C PHE A 57 -8.66 -15.42 9.60
N LEU A 58 -9.06 -16.23 8.61
CA LEU A 58 -9.50 -15.71 7.31
C LEU A 58 -10.82 -14.94 7.40
N VAL A 59 -11.70 -15.30 8.33
CA VAL A 59 -12.90 -14.50 8.64
C VAL A 59 -12.52 -13.17 9.26
N GLN A 60 -11.62 -13.15 10.24
CA GLN A 60 -11.14 -11.93 10.87
C GLN A 60 -10.53 -10.97 9.86
N VAL A 61 -9.64 -11.46 9.00
CA VAL A 61 -9.00 -10.67 7.94
C VAL A 61 -10.02 -10.11 6.95
N SER A 62 -11.10 -10.86 6.65
CA SER A 62 -12.16 -10.39 5.74
C SER A 62 -13.04 -9.26 6.31
N GLN A 63 -13.10 -9.15 7.64
CA GLN A 63 -13.81 -8.10 8.36
C GLN A 63 -12.94 -6.87 8.59
N GLU A 64 -11.62 -7.05 8.58
CA GLU A 64 -10.69 -5.96 8.71
C GLU A 64 -10.79 -5.07 7.48
N ALA A 65 -11.27 -3.83 7.67
CA ALA A 65 -11.50 -2.92 6.56
C ALA A 65 -10.18 -2.71 5.80
N PRO A 66 -10.15 -2.87 4.46
CA PRO A 66 -8.96 -2.63 3.68
C PRO A 66 -8.51 -1.20 3.97
N ARG A 67 -7.32 -1.05 4.57
CA ARG A 67 -6.77 0.27 4.90
C ARG A 67 -6.76 1.09 3.61
N PRO A 68 -7.60 2.13 3.48
CA PRO A 68 -7.78 2.78 2.20
C PRO A 68 -6.46 3.46 1.83
N ALA A 69 -5.77 2.90 0.85
CA ALA A 69 -4.53 3.45 0.33
C ALA A 69 -4.72 4.92 -0.13
N SER A 70 -5.96 5.28 -0.50
CA SER A 70 -6.36 6.63 -0.87
C SER A 70 -6.16 7.68 0.23
N LEU A 71 -6.40 7.34 1.50
CA LEU A 71 -6.19 8.29 2.62
C LEU A 71 -4.70 8.58 2.84
N TYR A 72 -3.85 7.59 2.66
CA TYR A 72 -2.39 7.75 2.77
C TYR A 72 -1.82 8.52 1.58
N LEU A 73 -2.32 8.24 0.38
CA LEU A 73 -1.95 8.96 -0.83
C LEU A 73 -2.33 10.44 -0.76
N GLY A 74 -3.55 10.76 -0.29
CA GLY A 74 -4.00 12.13 -0.10
C GLY A 74 -3.14 12.90 0.90
N ARG A 75 -2.84 12.29 2.06
CA ARG A 75 -1.94 12.89 3.06
C ARG A 75 -0.53 13.12 2.54
N PHE A 76 0.01 12.17 1.78
CA PHE A 76 1.33 12.28 1.17
C PHE A 76 1.39 13.42 0.14
N LEU A 77 0.38 13.54 -0.72
CA LEU A 77 0.30 14.63 -1.70
C LEU A 77 0.19 16.01 -1.04
N VAL A 78 -0.64 16.14 -0.01
CA VAL A 78 -0.76 17.40 0.75
C VAL A 78 0.57 17.75 1.42
N ALA A 79 1.22 16.79 2.09
CA ALA A 79 2.52 17.00 2.71
C ALA A 79 3.58 17.41 1.67
N GLY A 80 3.59 16.77 0.50
CA GLY A 80 4.49 17.11 -0.60
C GLY A 80 4.27 18.52 -1.14
N LEU A 81 3.02 18.94 -1.32
CA LEU A 81 2.67 20.29 -1.79
C LEU A 81 3.03 21.37 -0.76
N VAL A 82 2.81 21.12 0.54
CA VAL A 82 3.21 22.04 1.61
C VAL A 82 4.72 22.22 1.63
N LEU A 83 5.49 21.13 1.56
CA LEU A 83 6.95 21.19 1.54
C LEU A 83 7.47 21.93 0.31
N LEU A 84 6.91 21.66 -0.88
CA LEU A 84 7.26 22.37 -2.11
C LEU A 84 6.98 23.87 -1.99
N GLY A 85 5.82 24.25 -1.46
CA GLY A 85 5.46 25.64 -1.21
C GLY A 85 6.45 26.35 -0.29
N LEU A 86 6.85 25.69 0.80
CA LEU A 86 7.86 26.21 1.73
C LEU A 86 9.22 26.42 1.06
N LEU A 87 9.67 25.47 0.23
CA LEU A 87 10.94 25.58 -0.49
C LEU A 87 10.94 26.73 -1.49
N LEU A 88 9.85 26.90 -2.23
CA LEU A 88 9.71 28.02 -3.18
C LEU A 88 9.67 29.37 -2.46
N LEU A 89 8.97 29.44 -1.32
CA LEU A 89 8.89 30.65 -0.51
C LEU A 89 10.24 31.00 0.10
N TYR A 90 10.97 30.00 0.61
CA TYR A 90 12.36 30.15 1.05
C TYR A 90 13.26 30.68 -0.07
N GLN A 91 13.16 30.11 -1.27
CA GLN A 91 13.92 30.58 -2.43
C GLN A 91 13.56 32.01 -2.83
N ALA A 92 12.29 32.39 -2.78
CA ALA A 92 11.84 33.74 -3.10
C ALA A 92 12.38 34.77 -2.09
N ILE A 93 12.35 34.45 -0.79
CA ILE A 93 12.94 35.28 0.27
C ILE A 93 14.45 35.44 0.04
N LEU A 94 15.17 34.35 -0.22
CA LEU A 94 16.60 34.41 -0.53
C LEU A 94 16.89 35.26 -1.77
N TRP A 95 16.00 35.28 -2.75
CA TRP A 95 16.13 36.12 -3.94
C TRP A 95 15.93 37.62 -3.65
N GLN A 96 14.94 37.96 -2.81
CA GLN A 96 14.69 39.35 -2.40
C GLN A 96 15.80 39.90 -1.49
N LEU A 97 16.43 39.03 -0.70
CA LEU A 97 17.57 39.38 0.15
C LEU A 97 18.91 39.42 -0.60
N ARG A 98 18.94 39.15 -1.91
CA ARG A 98 20.19 39.27 -2.68
C ARG A 98 20.60 40.73 -2.78
N PRO A 99 21.81 41.10 -2.32
CA PRO A 99 22.33 42.43 -2.60
C PRO A 99 22.46 42.60 -4.12
N LYS A 100 21.96 43.72 -4.64
CA LYS A 100 22.08 44.07 -6.07
C LYS A 100 23.55 43.94 -6.48
N SER A 101 23.81 43.18 -7.54
CA SER A 101 25.16 42.81 -7.94
C SER A 101 25.98 44.06 -8.29
N LEU A 102 27.30 43.98 -8.09
CA LEU A 102 28.25 45.06 -8.36
C LEU A 102 28.14 45.62 -9.79
N ALA A 103 27.62 44.84 -10.74
CA ALA A 103 27.38 45.28 -12.12
C ALA A 103 26.39 46.47 -12.21
N GLU A 104 25.43 46.54 -11.29
CA GLU A 104 24.43 47.60 -11.24
C GLU A 104 24.98 48.87 -10.56
N ARG A 105 25.91 48.70 -9.63
CA ARG A 105 26.69 49.81 -9.02
C ARG A 105 27.69 50.42 -10.00
N ILE A 106 28.35 49.62 -10.83
CA ILE A 106 29.29 50.13 -11.84
C ILE A 106 28.55 50.89 -12.95
N ARG A 107 27.39 50.41 -13.39
CA ARG A 107 26.56 51.12 -14.40
C ARG A 107 26.01 52.46 -13.91
N SER A 108 25.70 52.60 -12.61
CA SER A 108 25.23 53.88 -12.07
C SER A 108 26.36 54.90 -11.88
N GLN A 109 27.60 54.46 -11.67
CA GLN A 109 28.76 55.35 -11.62
C GLN A 109 29.27 55.78 -13.00
N LEU A 110 29.10 54.96 -14.05
CA LEU A 110 29.48 55.32 -15.41
C LEU A 110 28.52 56.31 -16.10
N ARG A 111 27.39 56.65 -15.47
CA ARG A 111 26.36 57.57 -15.99
C ARG A 111 26.38 58.93 -15.27
N ARG A 112 27.52 59.34 -14.72
CA ARG A 112 27.78 60.70 -14.21
C ARG A 112 28.87 61.36 -15.03
#